data_AF-A0A846CBB8-F1
#
_entry.id   AF-A0A846CBB8-F1
#
_cell.length_a   1.000
_cell.length_b   1.000
_cell.length_c   1.000
_cell.angle_alpha   90.00
_cell.angle_beta   90.00
_cell.angle_gamma   90.00
#
_symmetry.space_group_name_H-M   'P 1'
#
loop_
_entity.id
_entity.type
_entity.pdbx_description
1 polymer ?
#
loop_
_entity_poly.entity_id
_entity_poly.type
_entity_poly.pdbx_seq_one_letter_code
_entity_poly.pdbx_strand_id
1 'polypeptide(L)'
;MVLPFIIGALGLAVGAIAGAFTTHAVGEKDRQAAKYHRKIANELSEKYAALEQRYYELADKSQKQIQDLIRQKALDEVEKDCLRLALRLQQHLILLMADIDREPSIPALQSFREAVDVTNEVLCEVNEELILISSYYYARNKVLAIQQQQLVNSQNQQFISSRFDINSRRRFNGK
;
A
#
# COMPACT_ATOMS: atom_id res chain seq x y z
N MET A 1 -21.18 3.65 -19.19
CA MET A 1 -20.56 4.19 -20.42
C MET A 1 -21.66 4.40 -21.48
N VAL A 2 -22.44 5.50 -21.42
CA VAL A 2 -23.55 5.80 -22.36
C VAL A 2 -23.78 7.31 -22.59
N LEU A 3 -22.88 8.22 -22.18
CA LEU A 3 -23.18 9.67 -22.19
C LEU A 3 -22.74 10.53 -23.40
N PRO A 4 -21.95 10.08 -24.42
CA PRO A 4 -21.49 11.01 -25.47
C PRO A 4 -22.51 11.22 -26.61
N PHE A 5 -23.60 10.45 -26.68
CA PHE A 5 -24.51 10.49 -27.83
C PHE A 5 -25.65 11.52 -27.73
N ILE A 6 -25.93 12.06 -26.55
CA ILE A 6 -27.07 12.98 -26.37
C ILE A 6 -26.75 14.40 -26.88
N ILE A 7 -25.47 14.79 -26.87
CA ILE A 7 -25.05 16.16 -27.24
C ILE A 7 -24.86 16.31 -28.76
N GLY A 8 -24.37 15.27 -29.45
CA GLY A 8 -24.20 15.28 -30.91
C GLY A 8 -25.52 15.42 -31.69
N ALA A 9 -26.64 14.95 -31.12
CA ALA A 9 -27.96 15.04 -31.75
C ALA A 9 -28.62 16.42 -31.58
N LEU A 10 -28.29 17.15 -30.51
CA LEU A 10 -28.84 18.50 -30.26
C LEU A 10 -28.11 19.59 -31.06
N GLY A 11 -26.80 19.42 -31.32
CA GLY A 11 -26.01 20.35 -32.13
C GLY A 11 -26.37 20.37 -33.62
N LEU A 12 -26.75 19.22 -34.19
CA LEU A 12 -27.13 19.12 -35.61
C LEU A 12 -28.53 19.64 -35.92
N ALA A 13 -29.45 19.66 -34.94
CA ALA A 13 -30.82 20.08 -35.15
C ALA A 13 -30.98 21.61 -35.34
N VAL A 14 -30.06 22.42 -34.80
CA VAL A 14 -30.12 23.89 -34.91
C VAL A 14 -29.41 24.40 -36.18
N GLY A 15 -28.50 23.61 -36.76
CA GLY A 15 -27.76 23.98 -37.98
C GLY A 15 -28.57 23.95 -39.27
N ALA A 16 -29.72 23.26 -39.30
CA ALA A 16 -30.50 23.05 -40.53
C ALA A 16 -31.59 24.11 -40.80
N ILE A 17 -31.91 24.99 -39.83
CA ILE A 17 -33.05 25.93 -39.99
C ILE A 17 -32.63 27.24 -40.70
N ALA A 18 -31.32 27.50 -40.86
CA ALA A 18 -30.84 28.71 -41.52
C ALA A 18 -30.91 28.69 -43.07
N GLY A 19 -31.24 27.55 -43.70
CA GLY A 19 -31.06 27.35 -45.14
C GLY A 19 -32.31 27.38 -46.03
N ALA A 20 -33.53 27.47 -45.50
CA ALA A 20 -34.74 27.16 -46.30
C ALA A 20 -35.87 28.20 -46.29
N PHE A 21 -35.59 29.49 -46.02
CA PHE A 21 -36.62 30.54 -46.17
C PHE A 21 -36.06 31.79 -46.85
N THR A 22 -35.72 31.66 -48.13
CA THR A 22 -35.61 32.82 -49.04
C THR A 22 -36.46 32.58 -50.27
N THR A 23 -37.78 32.51 -50.07
CA THR A 23 -38.74 32.70 -51.16
C THR A 23 -39.76 33.74 -50.74
N HIS A 24 -39.58 34.95 -51.28
CA HIS A 24 -40.55 36.03 -51.47
C HIS A 24 -41.41 36.48 -50.28
N ALA A 25 -41.01 37.57 -49.63
CA ALA A 25 -41.95 38.52 -49.02
C ALA A 25 -41.38 39.95 -49.07
N VAL A 26 -42.07 40.81 -49.82
CA VAL A 26 -41.82 42.26 -49.94
C VAL A 26 -42.61 42.95 -48.83
N GLY A 27 -41.94 43.42 -47.78
CA GLY A 27 -42.55 44.19 -46.70
C GLY A 27 -41.56 44.56 -45.58
N GLU A 28 -41.54 45.83 -45.17
CA GLU A 28 -40.69 46.36 -44.08
C GLU A 28 -40.86 45.59 -42.75
N LYS A 29 -42.06 45.02 -42.54
CA LYS A 29 -42.43 44.17 -41.38
C LYS A 29 -41.66 42.85 -41.35
N ASP A 30 -41.50 42.18 -42.49
CA ASP A 30 -40.77 40.90 -42.58
C ASP A 30 -39.27 41.09 -42.43
N ARG A 31 -38.76 42.25 -42.84
CA ARG A 31 -37.36 42.63 -42.65
C ARG A 31 -37.02 42.86 -41.18
N GLN A 32 -37.95 43.41 -40.40
CA GLN A 32 -37.81 43.57 -38.95
C GLN A 32 -37.94 42.24 -38.21
N ALA A 33 -38.89 41.37 -38.60
CA ALA A 33 -39.03 40.03 -38.05
C ALA A 33 -37.78 39.17 -38.31
N ALA A 34 -37.23 39.19 -39.53
CA ALA A 34 -36.01 38.48 -39.87
C ALA A 34 -34.79 38.98 -39.07
N LYS A 35 -34.67 40.29 -38.85
CA LYS A 35 -33.62 40.87 -37.97
C LYS A 35 -33.80 40.43 -36.52
N TYR A 36 -35.03 40.41 -36.02
CA TYR A 36 -35.35 39.97 -34.67
C TYR A 36 -35.02 38.49 -34.44
N HIS A 37 -35.41 37.61 -35.36
CA HIS A 37 -35.08 36.19 -35.29
C HIS A 37 -33.58 35.93 -35.41
N ARG A 38 -32.87 36.68 -36.26
CA ARG A 38 -31.40 36.57 -36.37
C ARG A 38 -30.70 37.01 -35.08
N LYS A 39 -31.21 38.03 -34.41
CA LYS A 39 -30.70 38.48 -33.11
C LYS A 39 -30.89 37.43 -32.02
N ILE A 40 -32.09 36.83 -31.95
CA ILE A 40 -32.38 35.74 -31.00
C ILE A 40 -31.50 34.53 -31.29
N ALA A 41 -31.34 34.13 -32.57
CA ALA A 41 -30.51 33.00 -32.94
C ALA A 41 -29.05 33.19 -32.53
N ASN A 42 -28.49 34.40 -32.73
CA ASN A 42 -27.14 34.73 -32.28
C ASN A 42 -27.03 34.70 -30.74
N GLU A 43 -27.98 35.30 -30.02
CA GLU A 43 -27.96 35.32 -28.55
C GLU A 43 -28.09 33.90 -27.96
N LEU A 44 -28.89 33.04 -28.60
CA LEU A 44 -29.01 31.64 -28.21
C LEU A 44 -27.71 30.89 -28.49
N SER A 45 -27.09 31.10 -29.65
CA SER A 45 -25.81 30.49 -30.03
C SER A 45 -24.69 30.89 -29.07
N GLU A 46 -24.60 32.16 -28.69
CA GLU A 46 -23.63 32.63 -27.70
C GLU A 46 -23.85 32.00 -26.32
N LYS A 47 -25.10 31.89 -25.86
CA LYS A 47 -25.43 31.24 -24.58
C LYS A 47 -25.11 29.75 -24.59
N TYR A 48 -25.37 29.06 -25.70
CA TYR A 48 -25.03 27.63 -25.84
C TYR A 48 -23.51 27.42 -25.88
N ALA A 49 -22.77 28.24 -26.63
CA ALA A 49 -21.30 28.15 -26.67
C ALA A 49 -20.69 28.41 -25.28
N ALA A 50 -21.19 29.42 -24.56
CA ALA A 50 -20.74 29.72 -23.19
C ALA A 50 -21.07 28.58 -22.21
N LEU A 51 -22.22 27.93 -22.37
CA LEU A 51 -22.62 26.79 -21.54
C LEU A 51 -21.76 25.55 -21.84
N GLU A 52 -21.52 25.27 -23.11
CA GLU A 52 -20.66 24.17 -23.56
C GLU A 52 -19.24 24.35 -23.04
N GLN A 53 -18.68 25.56 -23.14
CA GLN A 53 -17.37 25.87 -22.60
C GLN A 53 -17.30 25.65 -21.08
N ARG A 54 -18.29 26.14 -20.32
CA ARG A 54 -18.36 25.91 -18.86
C ARG A 54 -18.47 24.43 -18.52
N TYR A 55 -19.18 23.66 -19.33
CA TYR A 55 -19.32 22.23 -19.13
C TYR A 55 -17.98 21.51 -19.32
N TYR A 56 -17.25 21.82 -20.40
CA TYR A 56 -15.92 21.26 -20.62
C TYR A 56 -14.92 21.68 -19.54
N GLU A 57 -14.91 22.96 -19.14
CA GLU A 57 -14.05 23.42 -18.05
C GLU A 57 -14.35 22.70 -16.72
N LEU A 58 -15.63 22.43 -16.44
CA LEU A 58 -16.03 21.69 -15.25
C LEU A 58 -15.64 20.21 -15.34
N ALA A 59 -15.81 19.60 -16.51
CA ALA A 59 -15.42 18.22 -16.76
C ALA A 59 -13.91 18.03 -16.61
N ASP A 60 -13.10 18.93 -17.19
CA ASP A 60 -11.64 18.90 -17.09
C ASP A 60 -11.17 19.11 -15.63
N LYS A 61 -11.77 20.07 -14.91
CA LYS A 61 -11.47 20.28 -13.48
C LYS A 61 -11.80 19.06 -12.65
N SER A 62 -12.97 18.46 -12.86
CA SER A 62 -13.41 17.25 -12.16
C SER A 62 -12.47 16.09 -12.44
N GLN A 63 -12.10 15.87 -13.70
CA GLN A 63 -11.18 14.81 -14.10
C GLN A 63 -9.81 14.98 -13.43
N LYS A 64 -9.28 16.21 -13.38
CA LYS A 64 -8.02 16.52 -12.70
C LYS A 64 -8.10 16.23 -11.20
N GLN A 65 -9.17 16.67 -10.53
CA GLN A 65 -9.39 16.40 -9.11
C GLN A 65 -9.50 14.90 -8.81
N ILE A 66 -10.18 14.13 -9.66
CA ILE A 66 -10.26 12.67 -9.52
C ILE A 66 -8.87 12.05 -9.63
N GLN A 67 -8.05 12.48 -10.58
CA GLN A 67 -6.67 11.98 -10.73
C GLN A 67 -5.80 12.32 -9.52
N ASP A 68 -5.90 13.55 -9.01
CA ASP A 68 -5.17 13.99 -7.83
C ASP A 68 -5.56 13.16 -6.59
N LEU A 69 -6.87 12.91 -6.40
CA LEU A 69 -7.38 12.07 -5.30
C LEU A 69 -6.96 10.60 -5.43
N ILE A 70 -6.97 10.03 -6.64
CA ILE A 70 -6.49 8.67 -6.88
C ILE A 70 -5.01 8.57 -6.53
N ARG A 71 -4.20 9.55 -6.94
CA ARG A 71 -2.78 9.60 -6.64
C ARG A 71 -2.52 9.70 -5.14
N GLN A 72 -3.21 10.61 -4.44
CA GLN A 72 -3.09 10.75 -2.99
C GLN A 72 -3.47 9.45 -2.27
N LYS A 73 -4.61 8.86 -2.63
CA LYS A 73 -5.05 7.59 -2.03
C LYS A 73 -4.04 6.46 -2.25
N ALA A 74 -3.41 6.39 -3.42
CA ALA A 74 -2.38 5.39 -3.69
C ALA A 74 -1.14 5.59 -2.80
N LEU A 75 -0.72 6.84 -2.58
CA LEU A 75 0.38 7.15 -1.66
C LEU A 75 0.03 6.78 -0.21
N ASP A 76 -1.16 7.18 0.25
CA ASP A 76 -1.62 6.88 1.61
C ASP A 76 -1.72 5.37 1.87
N GLU A 77 -2.12 4.58 0.86
CA GLU A 77 -2.23 3.13 1.01
C GLU A 77 -0.86 2.47 1.07
N VAL A 78 0.11 2.95 0.28
CA VAL A 78 1.51 2.49 0.34
C VAL A 78 2.12 2.78 1.72
N GLU A 79 1.90 3.99 2.26
CA GLU A 79 2.38 4.35 3.60
C GLU A 79 1.80 3.43 4.68
N LYS A 80 0.49 3.14 4.62
CA LYS A 80 -0.15 2.19 5.55
C LYS A 80 0.42 0.77 5.41
N ASP A 81 0.72 0.33 4.20
CA ASP A 81 1.28 -1.00 3.96
C ASP A 81 2.72 -1.09 4.48
N CYS A 82 3.53 -0.05 4.32
CA CYS A 82 4.87 0.07 4.92
C CYS A 82 4.80 -0.01 6.45
N LEU A 83 3.93 0.78 7.09
CA LEU A 83 3.72 0.74 8.54
C LEU A 83 3.25 -0.64 9.01
N ARG A 84 2.34 -1.28 8.27
CA ARG A 84 1.85 -2.63 8.58
C ARG A 84 2.96 -3.67 8.47
N LEU A 85 3.84 -3.54 7.49
CA LEU A 85 5.02 -4.40 7.34
C LEU A 85 5.96 -4.23 8.53
N ALA A 86 6.30 -3.00 8.90
CA ALA A 86 7.18 -2.69 10.01
C ALA A 86 6.67 -3.29 11.34
N LEU A 87 5.36 -3.13 11.62
CA LEU A 87 4.71 -3.72 12.79
C LEU A 87 4.81 -5.25 12.82
N ARG A 88 4.60 -5.92 11.68
CA ARG A 88 4.71 -7.39 11.60
C ARG A 88 6.14 -7.85 11.83
N LEU A 89 7.12 -7.17 11.26
CA LEU A 89 8.53 -7.49 11.46
C LEU A 89 8.93 -7.35 12.94
N GLN A 90 8.54 -6.25 13.58
CA GLN A 90 8.72 -6.06 15.02
C GLN A 90 8.07 -7.18 15.85
N GLN A 91 6.83 -7.56 15.51
CA GLN A 91 6.13 -8.63 16.21
C GLN A 91 6.84 -9.98 16.06
N HIS A 92 7.37 -10.30 14.89
CA HIS A 92 8.13 -11.54 14.68
C HIS A 92 9.42 -11.57 15.51
N LEU A 93 10.14 -10.45 15.61
CA LEU A 93 11.32 -10.37 16.48
C LEU A 93 10.96 -10.54 17.96
N ILE A 94 9.83 -9.98 18.42
CA ILE A 94 9.34 -10.18 19.79
C ILE A 94 9.03 -11.66 20.06
N LEU A 95 8.44 -12.37 19.09
CA LEU A 95 8.20 -13.81 19.23
C LEU A 95 9.50 -14.59 19.32
N LEU A 96 10.49 -14.28 18.48
CA LEU A 96 11.82 -14.89 18.56
C LEU A 96 12.50 -14.61 19.91
N MET A 97 12.35 -13.39 20.44
CA MET A 97 12.86 -13.05 21.77
C MET A 97 12.21 -13.90 22.87
N ALA A 98 10.90 -14.14 22.77
CA ALA A 98 10.17 -14.98 23.72
C ALA A 98 10.60 -16.44 23.64
N ASP A 99 10.87 -16.95 22.44
CA ASP A 99 11.38 -18.32 22.24
C ASP A 99 12.80 -18.48 22.79
N ILE A 100 13.68 -17.50 22.56
CA ILE A 100 15.02 -17.47 23.16
C ILE A 100 14.97 -17.39 24.68
N ASP A 101 14.05 -16.60 25.23
CA ASP A 101 13.90 -16.49 26.68
C ASP A 101 13.40 -17.80 27.32
N ARG A 102 12.70 -18.65 26.56
CA ARG A 102 12.29 -19.99 26.98
C ARG A 102 13.42 -21.01 26.87
N GLU A 103 14.11 -21.03 25.74
CA GLU A 103 15.19 -21.98 25.44
C GLU A 103 16.43 -21.26 24.88
N PRO A 104 17.23 -20.63 25.76
CA PRO A 104 18.37 -19.84 25.33
C PRO A 104 19.48 -20.74 24.78
N SER A 105 19.86 -20.52 23.52
CA SER A 105 21.00 -21.18 22.90
C SER A 105 21.88 -20.18 22.15
N ILE A 106 23.17 -20.49 22.06
CA ILE A 106 24.13 -19.66 21.30
C ILE A 106 23.72 -19.55 19.82
N PRO A 107 23.34 -20.64 19.12
CA PRO A 107 22.88 -20.55 17.75
C PRO A 107 21.62 -19.68 17.60
N ALA A 108 20.63 -19.83 18.48
CA ALA A 108 19.41 -19.02 18.42
C ALA A 108 19.71 -17.52 18.61
N LEU A 109 20.62 -17.17 19.51
CA LEU A 109 21.04 -15.78 19.71
C LEU A 109 21.77 -15.20 18.50
N GLN A 110 22.56 -16.01 17.80
CA GLN A 110 23.24 -15.59 16.57
C GLN A 110 22.24 -15.38 15.45
N SER A 111 21.36 -16.36 15.19
CA SER A 111 20.30 -16.23 14.18
C SER A 111 19.34 -15.08 14.47
N PHE A 112 19.07 -14.79 15.75
CA PHE A 112 18.26 -13.64 16.12
C PHE A 112 18.95 -12.30 15.83
N ARG A 113 20.27 -12.19 16.05
CA ARG A 113 21.03 -11.01 15.63
C ARG A 113 20.95 -10.81 14.12
N GLU A 114 21.17 -11.87 13.34
CA GLU A 114 21.05 -11.82 11.88
C GLU A 114 19.64 -11.41 11.44
N ALA A 115 18.60 -11.92 12.11
CA ALA A 115 17.22 -11.54 11.84
C ALA A 115 16.94 -10.05 12.14
N VAL A 116 17.53 -9.49 13.21
CA VAL A 116 17.43 -8.05 13.51
C VAL A 116 18.14 -7.24 12.43
N ASP A 117 19.32 -7.66 12.00
CA ASP A 117 20.09 -6.95 10.96
C ASP A 117 19.32 -6.90 9.63
N VAL A 118 18.82 -8.04 9.15
CA VAL A 118 17.99 -8.12 7.93
C VAL A 118 16.69 -7.33 8.07
N THR A 119 16.05 -7.37 9.25
CA THR A 119 14.84 -6.57 9.50
C THR A 119 15.15 -5.08 9.41
N ASN A 120 16.27 -4.63 9.96
CA ASN A 120 16.68 -3.24 9.94
C ASN A 120 17.06 -2.76 8.53
N GLU A 121 17.61 -3.62 7.68
CA GLU A 121 17.80 -3.32 6.25
C GLU A 121 16.45 -3.01 5.57
N VAL A 122 15.45 -3.87 5.75
CA VAL A 122 14.11 -3.67 5.19
C VAL A 122 13.46 -2.39 5.73
N LEU A 123 13.57 -2.13 7.04
CA LEU A 123 13.02 -0.92 7.66
C LEU A 123 13.67 0.35 7.12
N CYS A 124 14.98 0.31 6.84
CA CYS A 124 15.69 1.41 6.20
C CYS A 124 15.16 1.69 4.79
N GLU A 125 14.90 0.64 3.99
CA GLU A 125 14.35 0.78 2.63
C GLU A 125 12.95 1.40 2.62
N VAL A 126 12.12 1.12 3.65
CA VAL A 126 10.78 1.71 3.78
C VAL A 126 10.77 3.02 4.60
N ASN A 127 11.94 3.56 4.94
CA ASN A 127 12.10 4.80 5.72
C ASN A 127 11.40 4.77 7.10
N GLU A 128 11.49 3.63 7.77
CA GLU A 128 10.93 3.39 9.11
C GLU A 128 12.03 3.35 10.19
N GLU A 129 11.62 3.44 11.46
CA GLU A 129 12.54 3.41 12.60
C GLU A 129 13.20 2.04 12.79
N LEU A 130 14.53 2.03 12.97
CA LEU A 130 15.30 0.82 13.20
C LEU A 130 15.02 0.22 14.58
N ILE A 131 15.02 -1.10 14.64
CA ILE A 131 14.80 -1.85 15.87
C ILE A 131 16.12 -1.98 16.61
N LEU A 132 16.14 -1.47 17.84
CA LEU A 132 17.28 -1.53 18.75
C LEU A 132 17.02 -2.58 19.85
N ILE A 133 17.80 -3.65 19.83
CA ILE A 133 17.80 -4.63 20.91
C ILE A 133 18.88 -4.29 21.94
N SER A 134 18.49 -4.24 23.21
CA SER A 134 19.41 -3.93 24.31
C SER A 134 20.58 -4.91 24.36
N SER A 135 21.80 -4.38 24.51
CA SER A 135 23.01 -5.19 24.73
C SER A 135 22.89 -6.08 25.97
N TYR A 136 22.14 -5.64 26.98
CA TYR A 136 21.83 -6.41 28.18
C TYR A 136 21.06 -7.69 27.86
N TYR A 137 20.11 -7.64 26.92
CA TYR A 137 19.34 -8.82 26.50
C TYR A 137 20.26 -9.92 25.95
N TYR A 138 21.17 -9.56 25.04
CA TYR A 138 22.16 -10.50 24.50
C TYR A 138 23.10 -11.04 25.58
N ALA A 139 23.60 -10.17 26.46
CA ALA A 139 24.52 -10.57 27.52
C ALA A 139 23.86 -11.58 28.47
N ARG A 140 22.64 -11.29 28.94
CA ARG A 140 21.85 -12.16 29.81
C ARG A 140 21.64 -13.54 29.20
N ASN A 141 21.09 -13.58 27.99
CA ASN A 141 20.74 -14.86 27.35
C ASN A 141 21.98 -15.66 26.93
N LYS A 142 23.10 -15.01 26.61
CA LYS A 142 24.37 -15.69 26.38
C LYS A 142 24.87 -16.44 27.61
N VAL A 143 24.76 -15.83 28.80
CA VAL A 143 25.12 -16.49 30.06
C VAL A 143 24.23 -17.70 30.32
N LEU A 144 22.91 -17.55 30.13
CA LEU A 144 21.95 -18.65 30.31
C LEU A 144 22.21 -19.81 29.33
N ALA A 145 22.50 -19.51 28.06
CA ALA A 145 22.82 -20.51 27.05
C ALA A 145 24.08 -21.32 27.40
N ILE A 146 25.13 -20.65 27.89
CA ILE A 146 26.36 -21.32 28.33
C ILE A 146 26.07 -22.24 29.52
N GLN A 147 25.28 -21.79 30.49
CA GLN A 147 24.90 -22.58 31.66
C GLN A 147 24.11 -23.83 31.25
N GLN A 148 23.12 -23.70 30.36
CA GLN A 148 22.37 -24.84 29.84
C GLN A 148 23.26 -25.85 29.12
N GLN A 149 24.18 -25.38 28.28
CA GLN A 149 25.12 -26.25 27.57
C GLN A 149 26.04 -27.02 28.54
N GLN A 150 26.51 -26.37 29.61
CA GLN A 150 27.32 -27.01 30.66
C GLN A 150 26.53 -28.08 31.43
N LEU A 151 25.25 -27.82 31.74
CA LEU A 151 24.38 -28.79 32.40
C LEU A 151 24.16 -30.04 31.54
N VAL A 152 23.85 -29.86 30.25
CA VAL A 152 23.67 -30.99 29.30
C VAL A 152 24.96 -31.81 29.18
N ASN A 153 26.11 -31.14 29.06
CA ASN A 153 27.41 -31.83 28.99
C ASN A 153 27.72 -32.61 30.27
N SER A 154 27.40 -32.06 31.44
CA SER A 154 27.61 -32.71 32.74
C SER A 154 26.71 -33.95 32.91
N GLN A 155 25.44 -33.85 32.51
CA GLN A 155 24.50 -34.98 32.53
C GLN A 155 24.95 -36.11 31.59
N ASN A 156 25.41 -35.76 30.39
CA ASN A 156 25.93 -36.74 29.43
C ASN A 156 27.16 -37.47 29.98
N GLN A 157 28.09 -36.76 30.64
CA GLN A 157 29.25 -37.38 31.28
C GLN A 157 28.85 -38.33 32.41
N GLN A 158 27.88 -37.96 33.25
CA GLN A 158 27.36 -38.83 34.32
C GLN A 158 26.66 -40.08 33.77
N PHE A 159 25.90 -39.95 32.69
CA PHE A 159 25.27 -41.08 32.02
C PHE A 159 26.29 -42.05 31.41
N ILE A 160 27.35 -41.52 30.79
CA ILE A 160 28.44 -42.33 30.24
C ILE A 160 29.18 -43.06 31.37
N SER A 161 29.54 -42.36 32.45
CA SER A 161 30.22 -42.96 33.61
C SER A 161 29.41 -44.09 34.24
N SER A 162 28.11 -43.88 34.48
CA SER A 162 27.24 -44.90 35.07
C SER A 162 27.06 -46.14 34.17
N ARG A 163 27.04 -45.98 32.83
CA ARG A 163 27.05 -47.11 31.89
C ARG A 163 28.36 -47.91 31.93
N PHE A 164 29.51 -47.24 32.03
CA PHE A 164 30.79 -47.92 32.17
C PHE A 164 30.87 -48.73 33.48
N ASP A 165 30.41 -48.17 34.60
CA ASP A 165 30.38 -48.84 35.90
C ASP A 165 29.47 -50.08 35.94
N ILE A 166 28.33 -50.05 35.24
CA ILE A 166 27.44 -51.21 35.14
C ILE A 166 28.09 -52.34 34.33
N ASN A 167 28.75 -51.99 33.23
CA ASN A 167 29.39 -52.97 32.35
C ASN A 167 30.65 -53.59 32.97
N SER A 168 31.41 -52.84 33.76
CA SER A 168 32.57 -53.36 34.50
C SER A 168 32.14 -54.29 35.65
N ARG A 169 31.06 -54.00 36.38
CA ARG A 169 30.49 -54.91 37.39
C ARG A 169 29.97 -56.23 36.80
N ARG A 170 29.33 -56.21 35.63
CA ARG A 170 28.88 -57.45 34.95
C ARG A 170 30.02 -58.36 34.50
N ARG A 171 31.20 -57.81 34.17
CA ARG A 171 32.38 -58.61 33.82
C ARG A 171 33.06 -59.27 35.03
N PHE A 172 32.90 -58.73 36.23
CA PHE A 172 33.49 -59.29 37.45
C PHE A 172 32.64 -60.39 38.10
N ASN A 173 31.31 -60.34 37.98
CA ASN A 173 30.40 -61.34 38.59
C ASN A 173 30.08 -62.55 37.68
N GLY A 174 30.77 -62.70 36.54
CA GLY A 174 30.54 -63.77 35.55
C GLY A 174 31.59 -64.88 35.55
N LYS A 175 32.36 -65.05 36.64
CA LYS A 175 33.29 -66.15 36.84
C LYS A 175 32.87 -67.01 38.03
#